data_AF-A0AAE1GYI2-F1
#
_entry.id   AF-A0AAE1GYI2-F1
#
_cell.length_a   1.000
_cell.length_b   1.000
_cell.length_c   1.000
_cell.angle_alpha   90.00
_cell.angle_beta   90.00
_cell.angle_gamma   90.00
#
_symmetry.space_group_name_H-M   'P 1'
#
loop_
_entity.id
_entity.type
_entity.pdbx_description
1 polymer ?
#
loop_
_entity_poly.entity_id
_entity_poly.type
_entity_poly.pdbx_seq_one_letter_code
_entity_poly.pdbx_strand_id
1 'polypeptide(L)'
;MKHTSKKTKFNVGDYVRISREKQVFEKGYTWNWSEEIFKIVQVIPHAVPVYRLEDLDKDPIEGTFYEMELHKVTKPEAFKIAYIVRSKGTKGKRQHLVHWRGYPKKSRSWIFDKDLV
;
A
#
# COMPACT_ATOMS: atom_id res chain seq x y z
N MET A 1 -3.73 38.35 0.73
CA MET A 1 -4.10 37.32 1.73
C MET A 1 -2.88 36.46 2.01
N LYS A 2 -2.44 36.34 3.27
CA LYS A 2 -1.31 35.48 3.63
C LYS A 2 -1.80 34.04 3.70
N HIS A 3 -1.43 33.20 2.73
CA HIS A 3 -1.65 31.75 2.84
C HIS A 3 -0.70 31.22 3.92
N THR A 4 -1.15 31.13 5.17
CA THR A 4 -0.44 30.36 6.20
C THR A 4 -0.54 28.89 5.81
N SER A 5 0.48 28.36 5.12
CA SER A 5 0.50 26.94 4.77
C SER A 5 0.55 26.14 6.07
N LYS A 6 -0.49 25.35 6.35
CA LYS A 6 -0.48 24.42 7.47
C LYS A 6 0.69 23.46 7.27
N LYS A 7 1.52 23.27 8.30
CA LYS A 7 2.66 22.33 8.25
C LYS A 7 2.12 20.94 7.90
N THR A 8 2.65 20.35 6.83
CA THR A 8 2.24 19.04 6.33
C THR A 8 2.78 17.95 7.25
N LYS A 9 1.95 16.97 7.60
CA LYS A 9 2.36 15.85 8.47
C LYS A 9 3.27 14.85 7.77
N PHE A 10 3.11 14.69 6.44
CA PHE A 10 3.86 13.72 5.65
C PHE A 10 4.70 14.41 4.58
N ASN A 11 5.73 13.70 4.12
CA ASN A 11 6.66 14.16 3.09
C ASN A 11 6.64 13.22 1.88
N VAL A 12 7.08 13.75 0.73
CA VAL A 12 7.36 12.91 -0.44
C VAL A 12 8.35 11.80 -0.07
N GLY A 13 8.05 10.58 -0.46
CA GLY A 13 8.84 9.39 -0.13
C GLY A 13 8.35 8.61 1.10
N ASP A 14 7.46 9.19 1.93
CA ASP A 14 6.86 8.45 3.04
C ASP A 14 5.96 7.32 2.52
N TYR A 15 6.02 6.17 3.21
CA TYR A 15 5.10 5.07 2.99
C TYR A 15 3.86 5.21 3.87
N VAL A 16 2.69 4.96 3.29
CA VAL A 16 1.39 5.15 3.94
C VAL A 16 0.42 4.02 3.61
N ARG A 17 -0.59 3.85 4.45
CA ARG A 17 -1.81 3.08 4.18
C ARG A 17 -2.99 4.03 4.07
N ILE A 18 -4.00 3.64 3.29
CA ILE A 18 -5.22 4.42 3.09
C ILE A 18 -6.30 3.87 4.03
N SER A 19 -7.14 4.74 4.59
CA SER A 19 -8.29 4.31 5.40
C SER A 19 -9.28 3.50 4.56
N ARG A 20 -9.82 2.42 5.13
CA ARG A 20 -10.88 1.60 4.54
C ARG A 20 -12.23 2.17 4.91
N GLU A 21 -13.16 2.19 3.96
CA GLU A 21 -14.57 2.36 4.26
C GLU A 21 -15.09 1.09 4.93
N LYS A 22 -15.59 1.21 6.16
CA LYS A 22 -16.20 0.08 6.87
C LYS A 22 -17.55 -0.26 6.26
N GLN A 23 -17.80 -1.54 6.00
CA GLN A 23 -19.15 -1.99 5.73
C GLN A 23 -19.96 -2.09 7.03
N VAL A 24 -21.28 -1.91 6.94
CA VAL A 24 -22.23 -1.86 8.07
C VAL A 24 -22.13 -3.06 9.02
N PHE A 25 -21.64 -4.21 8.53
CA PHE A 25 -21.53 -5.46 9.29
C PHE A 25 -20.09 -5.87 9.62
N GLU A 26 -19.09 -5.00 9.45
CA GLU A 26 -17.72 -5.31 9.88
C GLU A 26 -17.61 -5.32 11.41
N LYS A 27 -17.09 -6.42 11.95
CA LYS A 27 -16.86 -6.58 13.39
C LYS A 27 -15.87 -5.53 13.89
N GLY A 28 -16.08 -5.02 15.10
CA GLY A 28 -15.33 -3.89 15.68
C GLY A 28 -13.82 -4.07 15.79
N TYR A 29 -13.31 -5.31 15.77
CA TYR A 29 -11.87 -5.61 15.80
C TYR A 29 -11.18 -5.53 14.43
N THR A 30 -11.92 -5.27 13.35
CA THR A 30 -11.37 -5.20 11.99
C THR A 30 -10.59 -3.90 11.79
N TRP A 31 -9.36 -3.99 11.29
CA TRP A 31 -8.45 -2.86 11.11
C TRP A 31 -8.97 -1.89 10.04
N ASN A 32 -8.96 -0.58 10.35
CA ASN A 32 -9.52 0.48 9.50
C ASN A 32 -8.59 0.93 8.36
N TRP A 33 -7.44 0.29 8.17
CA TRP A 33 -6.45 0.68 7.17
C TRP A 33 -6.26 -0.41 6.12
N SER A 34 -5.93 -0.02 4.89
CA SER A 34 -5.60 -0.92 3.80
C SER A 34 -4.47 -1.87 4.18
N GLU A 35 -4.48 -3.08 3.62
CA GLU A 35 -3.32 -3.96 3.70
C GLU A 35 -2.20 -3.51 2.73
N GLU A 36 -2.60 -2.98 1.56
CA GLU A 36 -1.71 -2.35 0.57
C GLU A 36 -0.99 -1.13 1.13
N ILE A 37 0.27 -0.98 0.73
CA ILE A 37 1.15 0.14 1.11
C ILE A 37 1.39 0.98 -0.14
N PHE A 38 1.26 2.29 0.05
CA PHE A 38 1.48 3.29 -0.98
C PHE A 38 2.63 4.20 -0.59
N LYS A 39 3.12 4.96 -1.55
CA LYS A 39 4.17 5.96 -1.34
C LYS A 39 3.68 7.32 -1.76
N ILE A 40 3.97 8.34 -0.95
CA ILE A 40 3.65 9.72 -1.29
C ILE A 40 4.61 10.20 -2.38
N VAL A 41 4.07 10.61 -3.52
CA VAL A 41 4.84 11.17 -4.65
C VAL A 41 4.76 12.68 -4.72
N GLN A 42 3.69 13.27 -4.19
CA GLN A 42 3.50 14.71 -4.22
C GLN A 42 2.71 15.18 -3.01
N VAL A 43 3.14 16.31 -2.44
CA VAL A 43 2.41 17.07 -1.43
C VAL A 43 1.90 18.34 -2.09
N ILE A 44 0.58 18.55 -2.07
CA ILE A 44 -0.07 19.70 -2.70
C ILE A 44 -0.50 20.67 -1.60
N PRO A 45 0.13 21.86 -1.51
CA PRO A 45 -0.16 22.82 -0.46
C PRO A 45 -1.44 23.60 -0.78
N HIS A 46 -2.53 23.22 -0.11
CA HIS A 46 -3.78 23.99 -0.05
C HIS A 46 -4.06 24.43 1.40
N ALA A 47 -5.21 25.09 1.65
CA ALA A 47 -5.66 25.39 3.01
C ALA A 47 -5.74 24.11 3.88
N VAL A 48 -6.16 23.00 3.27
CA VAL A 48 -6.03 21.64 3.79
C VAL A 48 -5.11 20.87 2.82
N PRO A 49 -3.90 20.48 3.21
CA PRO A 49 -2.98 19.77 2.32
C PRO A 49 -3.56 18.43 1.84
N VAL A 50 -3.30 18.12 0.57
CA VAL A 50 -3.64 16.83 -0.04
C VAL A 50 -2.41 16.18 -0.65
N TYR A 51 -2.46 14.86 -0.80
CA TYR A 51 -1.32 14.05 -1.19
C TYR A 51 -1.68 13.21 -2.42
N ARG A 52 -0.74 13.06 -3.35
CA ARG A 52 -0.82 12.05 -4.42
C ARG A 52 0.06 10.86 -4.06
N LEU A 53 -0.42 9.68 -4.42
CA LEU A 53 0.20 8.41 -4.06
C LEU A 53 0.56 7.60 -5.30
N GLU A 54 1.55 6.72 -5.16
CA GLU A 54 1.84 5.61 -6.07
C GLU A 54 1.80 4.29 -5.28
N ASP A 55 1.47 3.18 -5.94
CA ASP A 55 1.67 1.85 -5.36
C ASP A 55 3.16 1.44 -5.35
N LEU A 56 3.46 0.25 -4.85
CA LEU A 56 4.85 -0.25 -4.79
C LEU A 56 5.42 -0.60 -6.18
N ASP A 57 4.57 -0.75 -7.19
CA ASP A 57 4.95 -0.99 -8.59
C ASP A 57 5.16 0.34 -9.36
N LYS A 58 5.02 1.49 -8.66
CA LYS A 58 5.12 2.87 -9.18
C LYS A 58 3.97 3.28 -10.09
N ASP A 59 2.84 2.60 -10.01
CA ASP A 59 1.62 3.04 -10.68
C ASP A 59 0.93 4.12 -9.84
N PRO A 60 0.62 5.30 -10.42
CA PRO A 60 -0.11 6.35 -9.72
C PRO A 60 -1.49 5.89 -9.27
N ILE A 61 -1.87 6.25 -8.04
CA ILE A 61 -3.23 6.09 -7.55
C ILE A 61 -4.05 7.28 -8.00
N GLU A 62 -5.19 7.00 -8.64
CA GLU A 62 -6.10 8.05 -9.10
C GLU A 62 -6.68 8.85 -7.93
N GLY A 63 -6.74 10.17 -8.09
CA GLY A 63 -7.26 11.09 -7.09
C GLY A 63 -6.20 11.71 -6.17
N THR A 64 -6.67 12.32 -5.08
CA THR A 64 -5.85 12.96 -4.05
C THR A 64 -6.42 12.63 -2.68
N PHE A 65 -5.54 12.44 -1.70
CA PHE A 65 -5.91 11.99 -0.37
C PHE A 65 -5.65 13.07 0.67
N TYR A 66 -6.56 13.21 1.63
CA TYR A 66 -6.37 14.06 2.79
C TYR A 66 -5.48 13.39 3.84
N GLU A 67 -4.88 14.21 4.70
CA GLU A 67 -4.03 13.72 5.80
C GLU A 67 -4.72 12.70 6.72
N MET A 68 -6.04 12.86 6.93
CA MET A 68 -6.83 11.99 7.82
C MET A 68 -7.04 10.59 7.23
N GLU A 69 -6.96 10.46 5.90
CA GLU A 69 -7.13 9.22 5.16
C GLU A 69 -5.82 8.42 5.08
N LEU A 70 -4.72 8.96 5.62
CA LEU A 70 -3.40 8.37 5.51
C LEU A 70 -2.80 8.02 6.87
N HIS A 71 -2.23 6.82 6.93
CA HIS A 71 -1.46 6.35 8.08
C HIS A 71 -0.04 6.01 7.64
N LYS A 72 0.95 6.77 8.15
CA LYS A 72 2.36 6.52 7.88
C LYS A 72 2.79 5.16 8.45
N VAL A 73 3.53 4.41 7.65
CA VAL A 73 4.05 3.09 7.98
C VAL A 73 5.51 2.97 7.56
N THR A 74 6.23 2.03 8.15
CA THR A 74 7.51 1.57 7.62
C THR A 74 7.26 0.52 6.54
N LYS A 75 8.02 0.54 5.46
CA LYS A 75 7.96 -0.52 4.44
C LYS A 75 8.38 -1.85 5.09
N PRO A 76 7.54 -2.89 5.06
CA PRO A 76 7.86 -4.17 5.68
C PRO A 76 8.92 -4.90 4.84
N GLU A 77 9.71 -5.72 5.51
CA GLU A 77 10.70 -6.60 4.86
C GLU A 77 10.04 -7.82 4.20
N ALA A 78 8.86 -8.22 4.67
CA ALA A 78 8.10 -9.36 4.16
C ALA A 78 6.63 -9.00 3.91
N PHE A 79 6.06 -9.61 2.86
CA PHE A 79 4.66 -9.45 2.48
C PHE A 79 3.91 -10.77 2.68
N LYS A 80 2.67 -10.68 3.16
CA LYS A 80 1.83 -11.86 3.35
C LYS A 80 1.31 -12.36 2.01
N ILE A 81 1.38 -13.67 1.79
CA ILE A 81 0.77 -14.31 0.62
C ILE A 81 -0.69 -14.61 0.95
N ALA A 82 -1.61 -14.25 0.04
CA ALA A 82 -3.01 -14.70 0.12
C ALA A 82 -3.11 -16.16 -0.34
N TYR A 83 -2.58 -16.45 -1.51
CA TYR A 83 -2.49 -17.80 -2.06
C TYR A 83 -1.44 -17.90 -3.17
N ILE A 84 -0.98 -19.13 -3.42
CA ILE A 84 -0.14 -19.46 -4.57
C ILE A 84 -1.05 -19.70 -5.78
N VAL A 85 -0.82 -18.95 -6.86
CA VAL A 85 -1.60 -19.06 -8.11
C VAL A 85 -1.17 -20.29 -8.91
N ARG A 86 0.14 -20.51 -9.03
CA ARG A 86 0.74 -21.66 -9.70
C ARG A 86 2.20 -21.82 -9.32
N SER A 87 2.73 -23.02 -9.56
CA SER A 87 4.12 -23.37 -9.31
C SER A 87 4.78 -23.87 -10.58
N LYS A 88 6.08 -23.62 -10.76
CA LYS A 88 6.87 -24.17 -11.87
C LYS A 88 8.30 -24.51 -11.43
N GLY A 89 8.97 -25.32 -12.24
CA GLY A 89 10.37 -25.68 -12.05
C GLY A 89 10.56 -27.01 -11.32
N THR A 90 11.81 -27.43 -11.25
CA THR A 90 12.26 -28.68 -10.60
C THR A 90 12.79 -28.41 -9.19
N LYS A 91 13.02 -29.48 -8.41
CA LYS A 91 13.54 -29.41 -7.04
C LYS A 91 14.81 -28.52 -7.00
N GLY A 92 14.81 -27.49 -6.14
CA GLY A 92 15.91 -26.52 -5.99
C GLY A 92 15.81 -25.26 -6.89
N LYS A 93 14.99 -25.28 -7.95
CA LYS A 93 14.70 -24.10 -8.80
C LYS A 93 13.19 -23.80 -8.86
N ARG A 94 12.45 -24.33 -7.89
CA ARG A 94 11.00 -24.19 -7.80
C ARG A 94 10.64 -22.73 -7.52
N GLN A 95 9.70 -22.21 -8.31
CA GLN A 95 9.16 -20.87 -8.19
C GLN A 95 7.65 -20.91 -8.03
N HIS A 96 7.13 -19.93 -7.31
CA HIS A 96 5.71 -19.75 -7.02
C HIS A 96 5.25 -18.40 -7.55
N LEU A 97 4.22 -18.41 -8.41
CA LEU A 97 3.49 -17.19 -8.74
C LEU A 97 2.55 -16.93 -7.57
N VAL A 98 2.83 -15.89 -6.81
CA VAL A 98 2.06 -15.57 -5.60
C VAL A 98 1.10 -14.43 -5.83
N HIS A 99 -0.07 -14.52 -5.22
CA HIS A 99 -0.94 -13.38 -5.02
C HIS A 99 -0.75 -12.86 -3.61
N TRP A 100 -0.25 -11.63 -3.50
CA TRP A 100 -0.02 -10.98 -2.23
C TRP A 100 -1.34 -10.55 -1.58
N ARG A 101 -1.43 -10.77 -0.26
CA ARG A 101 -2.62 -10.45 0.51
C ARG A 101 -2.81 -8.94 0.59
N GLY A 102 -3.98 -8.48 0.15
CA GLY A 102 -4.32 -7.07 0.16
C GLY A 102 -3.82 -6.27 -1.04
N TYR A 103 -3.19 -6.90 -2.04
CA TYR A 103 -2.67 -6.24 -3.24
C TYR A 103 -3.46 -6.66 -4.50
N PRO A 104 -3.49 -5.83 -5.55
CA PRO A 104 -4.19 -6.14 -6.78
C PRO A 104 -3.54 -7.32 -7.54
N LYS A 105 -4.30 -7.93 -8.45
CA LYS A 105 -3.81 -9.06 -9.26
C LYS A 105 -2.59 -8.71 -10.13
N LYS A 106 -2.43 -7.43 -10.50
CA LYS A 106 -1.29 -6.94 -11.29
C LYS A 106 0.05 -7.09 -10.55
N SER A 107 0.04 -6.95 -9.23
CA SER A 107 1.24 -7.04 -8.38
C SER A 107 1.69 -8.48 -8.11
N ARG A 108 1.07 -9.49 -8.75
CA ARG A 108 1.50 -10.88 -8.64
C ARG A 108 2.92 -11.02 -9.18
N SER A 109 3.75 -11.75 -8.46
CA SER A 109 5.15 -11.95 -8.83
C SER A 109 5.59 -13.40 -8.63
N TRP A 110 6.65 -13.79 -9.33
CA TRP A 110 7.30 -15.07 -9.12
C TRP A 110 8.36 -14.92 -8.02
N ILE A 111 8.24 -15.73 -6.97
CA ILE A 111 9.25 -15.84 -5.91
C ILE A 111 9.84 -17.25 -5.88
N PHE A 112 11.05 -17.40 -5.36
CA PHE A 112 11.61 -18.74 -5.18
C PHE A 112 11.04 -19.41 -3.93
N ASP A 113 11.01 -20.74 -3.95
CA ASP A 113 10.60 -21.56 -2.80
C ASP A 113 11.38 -21.20 -1.52
N LYS A 114 12.66 -20.84 -1.65
CA LYS A 114 13.53 -20.40 -0.55
C LYS A 114 13.16 -19.04 0.07
N ASP A 115 12.36 -18.22 -0.62
CA ASP A 115 11.96 -16.89 -0.15
C ASP A 115 10.63 -16.98 0.65
N LEU A 116 10.04 -18.17 0.75
CA LEU A 116 8.92 -18.46 1.64
C LEU A 116 9.45 -18.68 3.07
N VAL A 117 8.87 -17.97 4.03
CA VAL A 117 9.21 -18.03 5.46
C VAL A 117 7.99 -18.48 6.26
#